data_AF-A0A4R9LUT6-F1
#
_entry.id   AF-A0A4R9LUT6-F1
#
_cell.length_a   1.000
_cell.length_b   1.000
_cell.length_c   1.000
_cell.angle_alpha   90.00
_cell.angle_beta   90.00
_cell.angle_gamma   90.00
#
_symmetry.space_group_name_H-M   'P 1'
#
loop_
_entity.id
_entity.type
_entity.pdbx_description
1 polymer ?
#
loop_
_entity_poly.entity_id
_entity_poly.type
_entity_poly.pdbx_seq_one_letter_code
_entity_poly.pdbx_strand_id
1 'polypeptide(L)' 'MLSKEEQMLEECKSQRKRAYTYMVPLLNLYNKPTVKEDAPVSYAIVTEITNKRCEAEAKKNQYNLRSN' A
#
# COMPACT_ATOMS: atom_id res chain seq x y z
N MET A 1 -16.92 17.71 -1.79
CA MET A 1 -15.95 17.25 -0.77
C MET A 1 -15.99 15.74 -0.75
N LEU A 2 -14.83 15.09 -0.75
CA LEU A 2 -14.75 13.64 -0.55
C LEU A 2 -15.11 13.31 0.90
N SER A 3 -15.81 12.20 1.12
CA SER A 3 -15.98 11.62 2.45
C SER A 3 -14.63 11.22 3.04
N LYS A 4 -14.54 11.12 4.37
CA LYS A 4 -13.32 10.70 5.06
C LYS A 4 -12.84 9.32 4.59
N GLU A 5 -13.77 8.42 4.28
CA GLU A 5 -13.46 7.12 3.68
C GLU A 5 -12.81 7.27 2.31
N GLU A 6 -13.39 8.05 1.42
CA GLU A 6 -12.84 8.27 0.07
C GLU A 6 -11.46 8.92 0.11
N GLN A 7 -11.23 9.87 1.02
CA GLN A 7 -9.91 10.48 1.22
C GLN A 7 -8.86 9.42 1.61
N MET A 8 -9.18 8.57 2.60
CA MET A 8 -8.26 7.51 3.01
C MET A 8 -8.04 6.46 1.93
N LEU A 9 -9.08 6.08 1.17
CA LEU A 9 -8.93 5.14 0.07
C LEU A 9 -7.99 5.68 -1.02
N GLU A 10 -8.10 6.97 -1.35
CA GLU A 10 -7.17 7.62 -2.28
C GLU A 10 -5.74 7.72 -1.71
N GLU A 11 -5.59 7.93 -0.41
CA GLU A 11 -4.28 7.86 0.26
C GLU A 11 -3.67 6.46 0.18
N CYS A 12 -4.44 5.39 0.44
CA CYS A 12 -3.98 4.00 0.30
C CYS A 12 -3.46 3.73 -1.13
N LYS A 13 -4.26 4.10 -2.15
CA LYS A 13 -3.88 3.95 -3.57
C LYS A 13 -2.64 4.76 -3.93
N SER A 14 -2.55 6.00 -3.44
CA SER A 14 -1.41 6.88 -3.67
C SER A 14 -0.13 6.30 -3.08
N GLN A 15 -0.18 5.76 -1.87
CA GLN A 15 0.96 5.09 -1.23
C GLN A 15 1.38 3.84 -2.01
N ARG A 16 0.44 2.97 -2.38
CA ARG A 16 0.69 1.81 -3.24
C ARG A 16 1.36 2.22 -4.56
N LYS A 17 0.86 3.26 -5.23
CA LYS A 17 1.44 3.77 -6.47
C LYS A 17 2.87 4.25 -6.27
N ARG A 18 3.17 4.98 -5.20
CA ARG A 18 4.54 5.46 -4.89
C ARG A 18 5.49 4.30 -4.62
N ALA A 19 5.05 3.27 -3.90
CA ALA A 19 5.84 2.06 -3.67
C ALA A 19 6.26 1.39 -4.98
N TYR A 20 5.34 1.21 -5.93
CA TYR A 20 5.66 0.67 -7.26
C TYR A 20 6.48 1.62 -8.13
N THR A 21 6.24 2.92 -8.04
CA THR A 21 6.91 3.91 -8.90
C THR A 21 8.37 4.12 -8.50
N TYR A 22 8.67 4.09 -7.20
CA TYR A 22 9.99 4.47 -6.69
C TYR A 22 10.77 3.29 -6.09
N MET A 23 10.13 2.48 -5.24
CA MET A 23 10.86 1.48 -4.46
C MET A 23 11.14 0.21 -5.26
N VAL A 24 10.19 -0.29 -6.04
CA VAL A 24 10.41 -1.48 -6.87
C VAL A 24 11.56 -1.27 -7.88
N PRO A 25 11.66 -0.15 -8.61
CA PRO A 25 12.81 0.12 -9.48
C PRO A 25 14.14 0.22 -8.74
N LEU A 26 14.17 0.86 -7.55
CA LEU A 26 15.38 0.92 -6.73
C LEU A 26 15.81 -0.47 -6.29
N LEU A 27 14.87 -1.31 -5.86
CA LEU A 27 15.17 -2.71 -5.52
C LEU A 27 15.68 -3.45 -6.75
N ASN A 28 15.07 -3.30 -7.93
CA ASN A 28 15.59 -3.93 -9.15
C ASN A 28 17.01 -3.47 -9.51
N LEU A 29 17.35 -2.21 -9.25
CA LEU A 29 18.68 -1.66 -9.55
C LEU A 29 19.75 -2.16 -8.58
N TYR A 30 19.42 -2.27 -7.29
CA TYR A 30 20.38 -2.59 -6.23
C TYR A 30 20.31 -4.03 -5.72
N ASN A 31 19.33 -4.83 -6.15
CA ASN A 31 19.21 -6.21 -5.72
C ASN A 31 20.39 -7.02 -6.28
N LYS A 32 21.21 -7.56 -5.38
CA LYS A 32 22.31 -8.44 -5.77
C LYS A 32 21.73 -9.83 -6.06
N PRO A 33 22.10 -10.47 -7.20
CA PRO A 33 21.59 -11.80 -7.58
C PRO A 33 21.85 -12.93 -6.56
N THR A 34 22.67 -12.68 -5.55
CA THR A 34 23.16 -13.67 -4.59
C THR A 34 22.17 -14.00 -3.47
N VAL A 35 21.09 -13.24 -3.30
CA VAL A 35 20.07 -13.53 -2.29
C VAL A 35 18.99 -14.41 -2.91
N LYS A 36 18.71 -15.57 -2.31
CA LYS A 36 17.65 -16.51 -2.75
C LYS A 36 16.24 -15.88 -2.80
N GLU A 37 16.07 -14.72 -2.18
CA GLU A 37 14.83 -13.97 -2.09
C GLU A 37 14.91 -12.77 -3.05
N ASP A 38 14.00 -12.76 -4.02
CA ASP A 38 13.83 -11.63 -4.95
C ASP A 38 13.24 -10.44 -4.17
N ALA A 39 14.12 -9.54 -3.70
CA ALA A 39 13.74 -8.38 -2.87
C ALA A 39 12.62 -7.51 -3.48
N PRO A 40 12.64 -7.18 -4.79
CA PRO A 40 11.50 -6.58 -5.50
C PRO A 40 10.18 -7.32 -5.30
N VAL A 41 10.17 -8.65 -5.41
CA VAL A 41 8.97 -9.48 -5.25
C VAL A 41 8.48 -9.48 -3.82
N SER A 42 9.38 -9.67 -2.85
CA SER A 42 9.03 -9.61 -1.42
C SER A 42 8.45 -8.25 -1.04
N TYR A 43 9.04 -7.16 -1.53
CA TYR A 43 8.55 -5.81 -1.29
C TYR A 43 7.17 -5.58 -1.94
N ALA A 44 6.96 -6.06 -3.17
CA ALA A 44 5.66 -5.97 -3.84
C ALA A 44 4.57 -6.72 -3.04
N ILE A 45 4.86 -7.92 -2.55
CA ILE A 45 3.93 -8.71 -1.71
C ILE A 45 3.55 -7.92 -0.45
N VAL A 46 4.53 -7.39 0.27
CA VAL A 46 4.29 -6.60 1.49
C VAL A 46 3.47 -5.34 1.18
N THR A 47 3.76 -4.68 0.07
CA THR A 47 3.01 -3.49 -0.39
C THR A 47 1.54 -3.82 -0.64
N GLU A 48 1.23 -4.92 -1.32
CA GLU A 48 -0.15 -5.35 -1.58
C GLU A 48 -0.90 -5.74 -0.29
N ILE A 49 -0.25 -6.45 0.63
CA ILE A 49 -0.84 -6.79 1.94
C ILE A 49 -1.15 -5.52 2.72
N THR A 50 -0.22 -4.56 2.72
CA THR A 50 -0.36 -3.28 3.43
C THR A 50 -1.49 -2.45 2.83
N ASN A 51 -1.56 -2.35 1.50
CA ASN A 51 -2.65 -1.65 0.82
C ASN A 51 -4.02 -2.27 1.15
N LYS A 52 -4.14 -3.60 1.13
CA LYS A 52 -5.40 -4.28 1.52
C LYS A 52 -5.81 -4.00 2.97
N ARG A 53 -4.86 -3.92 3.89
CA ARG A 53 -5.13 -3.53 5.29
C ARG A 53 -5.62 -2.09 5.39
N CYS A 54 -4.94 -1.17 4.70
CA CYS A 54 -5.32 0.24 4.62
C CYS A 54 -6.75 0.42 4.09
N GLU A 55 -7.09 -0.25 2.98
CA GLU A 55 -8.45 -0.22 2.42
C GLU A 55 -9.50 -0.79 3.38
N ALA A 56 -9.18 -1.87 4.11
CA ALA A 56 -10.09 -2.45 5.09
C ALA A 56 -10.33 -1.52 6.29
N GLU A 57 -9.29 -0.81 6.76
CA GLU A 57 -9.41 0.21 7.81
C GLU A 57 -10.20 1.43 7.32
N ALA A 58 -9.99 1.84 6.08
CA ALA A 58 -10.72 2.95 5.49
C ALA A 58 -12.24 2.68 5.49
N LYS A 59 -12.63 1.47 5.08
CA LYS A 59 -14.03 1.01 5.10
C LYS A 59 -14.60 0.86 6.51
N LYS A 60 -13.81 0.38 7.49
CA LYS A 60 -14.27 0.29 8.89
C LYS A 60 -14.63 1.65 9.48
N ASN A 61 -13.85 2.69 9.15
CA ASN A 61 -14.09 4.04 9.62
C ASN A 61 -15.38 4.68 9.05
N GLN A 62 -15.95 4.15 7.96
CA GLN A 62 -17.27 4.53 7.47
C GLN A 62 -18.38 4.21 8.50
N TYR A 63 -18.23 3.11 9.24
CA TYR A 63 -19.23 2.65 10.21
C TYR A 63 -19.02 3.26 11.61
N ASN A 64 -17.80 3.66 11.96
CA ASN A 64 -17.51 4.31 13.25
C ASN A 64 -18.12 5.72 13.39
N LEU A 65 -18.52 6.35 12.28
CA LEU A 65 -19.20 7.66 12.29
C LEU A 65 -20.70 7.59 12.55
N ARG A 66 -21.29 6.38 12.71
CA ARG A 66 -22.72 6.19 12.99
C ARG A 66 -23.05 5.84 14.46
N SER A 67 -22.04 5.74 15.32
CA SER A 67 -22.22 5.56 16.77
C SER A 67 -22.11 6.90 17.49
N ASN A 68 -23.08 7.78 17.26
CA ASN A 68 -23.42 8.91 18.14
C ASN A 68 -24.89 9.26 17.94
#